data_AF-A0A2G4HVQ6-F1
#
_entry.id   AF-A0A2G4HVQ6-F1
#
_cell.length_a   1.000
_cell.length_b   1.000
_cell.length_c   1.000
_cell.angle_alpha   90.00
_cell.angle_beta   90.00
_cell.angle_gamma   90.00
#
_symmetry.space_group_name_H-M   'P 1'
#
loop_
_entity.id
_entity.type
_entity.pdbx_description
1 polymer ?
#
loop_
_entity_poly.entity_id
_entity_poly.type
_entity_poly.pdbx_seq_one_letter_code
_entity_poly.pdbx_strand_id
1 'polypeptide(L)'
;MKQAKATQLAVVLGMGLFLAACGGGGGEGVVVPPPAAPAEYAASHMPAGWWTDAAKLEEGRKLFIGETNPDVNCASCHGKDGKPVKAGARDFRNGDRMSLYSDSVWFWRIAEGVPNTKMKAWKSKLSEEDRWKIVLFERNFGLAGKGWDPEKHAWVDAASISAAGAAAAPAAAPAEAPAAAPAGK
;
A
#
# COMPACT_ATOMS: atom_id res chain seq x y z
N MET A 1 56.35 9.95 -65.47
CA MET A 1 55.37 10.94 -64.97
C MET A 1 53.99 10.45 -65.43
N LYS A 2 52.94 10.24 -64.65
CA LYS A 2 52.59 10.48 -63.25
C LYS A 2 51.66 9.33 -62.84
N GLN A 3 51.77 8.88 -61.61
CA GLN A 3 50.85 7.92 -61.01
C GLN A 3 49.47 8.56 -60.77
N ALA A 4 48.40 7.81 -61.05
CA ALA A 4 47.05 8.16 -60.63
C ALA A 4 46.72 7.40 -59.35
N LYS A 5 46.28 8.16 -58.35
CA LYS A 5 46.15 7.82 -56.94
C LYS A 5 44.95 6.90 -56.71
N ALA A 6 45.17 5.78 -56.01
CA ALA A 6 44.11 5.07 -55.31
C ALA A 6 43.78 5.84 -54.03
N THR A 7 42.58 6.38 -53.94
CA THR A 7 42.07 6.99 -52.71
C THR A 7 40.96 6.10 -52.17
N GLN A 8 41.21 5.54 -50.99
CA GLN A 8 40.27 4.78 -50.17
C GLN A 8 38.97 5.57 -49.98
N LEU A 9 37.83 4.92 -50.23
CA LEU A 9 36.55 5.39 -49.69
C LEU A 9 36.21 4.53 -48.47
N ALA A 10 35.92 5.24 -47.39
CA ALA A 10 35.80 4.74 -46.03
C ALA A 10 34.61 3.79 -45.81
N VAL A 11 34.84 2.88 -44.86
CA VAL A 11 33.87 2.09 -44.12
C VAL A 11 32.78 2.99 -43.51
N VAL A 12 31.50 2.65 -43.71
CA VAL A 12 30.47 2.84 -42.68
C VAL A 12 29.58 1.59 -42.66
N LEU A 13 29.89 0.71 -41.71
CA LEU A 13 29.01 -0.33 -41.21
C LEU A 13 27.95 0.37 -40.35
N GLY A 14 26.72 0.47 -40.85
CA GLY A 14 25.61 1.13 -40.16
C GLY A 14 24.48 0.16 -39.86
N MET A 15 24.68 -0.69 -38.86
CA MET A 15 23.62 -1.47 -38.21
C MET A 15 22.81 -0.55 -37.30
N GLY A 16 21.48 -0.56 -37.43
CA GLY A 16 20.57 0.04 -36.47
C GLY A 16 19.30 0.57 -37.13
N LEU A 17 18.10 0.40 -36.59
CA LEU A 17 17.63 -0.31 -35.41
C LEU A 17 16.10 -0.33 -35.62
N PHE A 18 15.51 -1.52 -35.77
CA PHE A 18 14.07 -1.68 -35.76
C PHE A 18 13.55 -1.35 -34.35
N LEU A 19 13.14 -0.11 -34.11
CA LEU A 19 12.35 0.23 -32.93
C LEU A 19 10.86 0.01 -33.25
N ALA A 20 10.48 -1.26 -33.22
CA ALA A 20 9.11 -1.64 -32.92
C ALA A 20 8.86 -1.34 -31.44
N ALA A 21 8.47 -0.12 -31.13
CA ALA A 21 7.98 0.26 -29.81
C ALA A 21 6.54 -0.26 -29.61
N CYS A 22 6.41 -1.57 -29.42
CA CYS A 22 5.31 -2.12 -28.65
C CYS A 22 5.61 -1.84 -27.18
N GLY A 23 4.91 -0.86 -26.60
CA GLY A 23 5.07 -0.48 -25.21
C GLY A 23 3.83 0.24 -24.70
N GLY A 24 2.66 -0.36 -24.91
CA GLY A 24 1.44 0.04 -24.23
C GLY A 24 1.62 -0.09 -22.73
N GLY A 25 1.68 1.05 -22.05
CA GLY A 25 1.74 1.11 -20.60
C GLY A 25 1.56 2.56 -20.20
N GLY A 26 0.32 2.97 -19.95
CA GLY A 26 0.02 4.16 -19.16
C GLY A 26 0.48 3.93 -17.72
N GLY A 27 1.79 3.75 -17.54
CA GLY A 27 2.44 3.44 -16.29
C GLY A 27 2.78 4.74 -15.60
N GLU A 28 1.90 5.16 -14.70
CA GLU A 28 2.21 5.35 -13.30
C GLU A 28 3.63 5.81 -12.86
N GLY A 29 4.35 6.63 -13.63
CA GLY A 29 5.68 7.18 -13.30
C GLY A 29 6.77 6.14 -12.96
N VAL A 30 7.98 6.62 -12.71
CA VAL A 30 9.10 5.79 -12.22
C VAL A 30 8.79 5.29 -10.80
N VAL A 31 9.13 4.03 -10.51
CA VAL A 31 9.06 3.48 -9.14
C VAL A 31 10.15 4.14 -8.30
N VAL A 32 9.76 5.00 -7.36
CA VAL A 32 10.66 5.62 -6.38
C VAL A 32 10.13 5.36 -4.97
N PRO A 33 11.02 5.21 -3.95
CA PRO A 33 10.58 5.04 -2.56
C PRO A 33 9.72 6.23 -2.11
N PRO A 34 8.68 6.00 -1.31
CA PRO A 34 7.93 7.10 -0.71
C PRO A 34 8.79 7.86 0.31
N PRO A 35 8.46 9.13 0.60
CA PRO A 35 8.98 9.77 1.79
C PRO A 35 8.51 8.99 3.03
N ALA A 36 9.38 8.93 4.04
CA ALA A 36 9.04 8.35 5.33
C ALA A 36 7.84 9.08 5.95
N ALA A 37 7.06 8.35 6.76
CA ALA A 37 5.99 8.96 7.54
C ALA A 37 6.60 9.96 8.54
N PRO A 38 5.95 11.11 8.79
CA PRO A 38 6.41 12.05 9.80
C PRO A 38 6.30 11.43 11.20
N ALA A 39 6.98 12.02 12.19
CA ALA A 39 7.12 11.45 13.54
C ALA A 39 5.79 11.06 14.20
N GLU A 40 4.71 11.82 13.97
CA GLU A 40 3.36 11.51 14.48
C GLU A 40 2.84 10.14 14.01
N TYR A 41 3.23 9.71 12.80
CA TYR A 41 2.77 8.47 12.18
C TYR A 41 3.84 7.38 12.13
N ALA A 42 5.12 7.72 12.33
CA ALA A 42 6.23 6.80 12.18
C ALA A 42 6.13 5.57 13.10
N ALA A 43 5.52 5.72 14.28
CA ALA A 43 5.29 4.64 15.25
C ALA A 43 3.92 3.95 15.10
N SER A 44 3.08 4.39 14.16
CA SER A 44 1.76 3.79 13.92
C SER A 44 1.91 2.51 13.11
N HIS A 45 1.48 1.38 13.68
CA HIS A 45 1.54 0.08 13.02
C HIS A 45 0.20 -0.63 13.05
N MET A 46 0.03 -1.56 12.11
CA MET A 46 -1.12 -2.45 12.06
C MET A 46 -1.34 -3.09 13.45
N PRO A 47 -2.56 -3.06 14.00
CA PRO A 47 -2.82 -3.67 15.30
C PRO A 47 -2.49 -5.17 15.31
N ALA A 48 -2.04 -5.66 16.47
CA ALA A 48 -1.58 -7.04 16.62
C ALA A 48 -2.67 -8.05 16.20
N GLY A 49 -2.28 -9.06 15.43
CA GLY A 49 -3.16 -10.13 14.95
C GLY A 49 -4.02 -9.77 13.72
N TRP A 50 -4.05 -8.52 13.27
CA TRP A 50 -4.93 -8.11 12.18
C TRP A 50 -4.48 -8.55 10.80
N TRP A 51 -3.17 -8.78 10.59
CA TRP A 51 -2.65 -9.19 9.27
C TRP A 51 -3.28 -10.47 8.72
N THR A 52 -3.88 -11.29 9.59
CA THR A 52 -4.56 -12.55 9.27
C THR A 52 -6.04 -12.54 9.65
N ASP A 53 -6.61 -11.39 10.04
CA ASP A 53 -8.01 -11.29 10.45
C ASP A 53 -8.94 -11.11 9.23
N ALA A 54 -9.68 -12.17 8.89
CA ALA A 54 -10.59 -12.18 7.76
C ALA A 54 -11.81 -11.27 7.94
N ALA A 55 -12.28 -11.07 9.18
CA ALA A 55 -13.42 -10.19 9.45
C ALA A 55 -13.02 -8.73 9.24
N LYS A 56 -11.87 -8.31 9.76
CA LYS A 56 -11.33 -6.96 9.54
C LYS A 56 -10.99 -6.71 8.07
N LEU A 57 -10.53 -7.72 7.35
CA LEU A 57 -10.30 -7.64 5.91
C LEU A 57 -11.61 -7.34 5.15
N GLU A 58 -12.70 -8.02 5.47
CA GLU A 58 -14.01 -7.81 4.84
C GLU A 58 -14.62 -6.45 5.23
N GLU A 59 -14.48 -6.02 6.49
CA GLU A 59 -14.86 -4.66 6.90
C GLU A 59 -14.09 -3.60 6.11
N GLY A 60 -12.79 -3.81 5.91
CA GLY A 60 -11.92 -2.97 5.07
C GLY A 60 -12.38 -2.92 3.62
N ARG A 61 -12.79 -4.06 3.04
CA ARG A 61 -13.37 -4.13 1.69
C ARG A 61 -14.59 -3.23 1.57
N LYS A 62 -15.53 -3.32 2.52
CA LYS A 62 -16.78 -2.54 2.53
C LYS A 62 -16.51 -1.04 2.61
N LEU A 63 -15.57 -0.63 3.47
CA LEU A 63 -15.10 0.76 3.54
C LEU A 63 -14.48 1.21 2.21
N PHE A 64 -13.58 0.41 1.64
CA PHE A 64 -12.84 0.75 0.43
C PHE A 64 -13.77 0.98 -0.79
N ILE A 65 -14.85 0.21 -0.91
CA ILE A 65 -15.82 0.36 -2.00
C ILE A 65 -16.95 1.38 -1.70
N GLY A 66 -16.95 2.01 -0.52
CA GLY A 66 -17.97 2.96 -0.09
C GLY A 66 -19.31 2.34 0.32
N GLU A 67 -19.32 1.05 0.68
CA GLU A 67 -20.52 0.35 1.19
C GLU A 67 -20.85 0.82 2.62
N THR A 68 -19.84 0.96 3.48
CA THR A 68 -20.02 1.42 4.88
C THR A 68 -20.27 2.92 4.97
N ASN A 69 -19.60 3.71 4.12
CA ASN A 69 -19.74 5.17 4.08
C ASN A 69 -19.59 5.66 2.62
N PRO A 70 -20.67 6.09 1.95
CA PRO A 70 -20.62 6.48 0.54
C PRO A 70 -19.81 7.75 0.28
N ASP A 71 -19.56 8.58 1.30
CA ASP A 71 -18.64 9.72 1.20
C ASP A 71 -17.18 9.29 1.03
N VAL A 72 -16.85 8.06 1.42
CA VAL A 72 -15.51 7.48 1.38
C VAL A 72 -15.50 6.32 0.39
N ASN A 73 -15.04 6.56 -0.83
CA ASN A 73 -15.01 5.54 -1.87
C ASN A 73 -13.64 5.51 -2.57
N CYS A 74 -12.71 4.75 -2.01
CA CYS A 74 -11.36 4.54 -2.52
C CYS A 74 -11.38 3.92 -3.92
N ALA A 75 -12.28 2.94 -4.14
CA ALA A 75 -12.46 2.24 -5.40
C ALA A 75 -12.87 3.17 -6.57
N SER A 76 -13.48 4.33 -6.29
CA SER A 76 -13.86 5.31 -7.33
C SER A 76 -12.65 5.91 -8.08
N CYS A 77 -11.44 5.75 -7.54
CA CYS A 77 -10.18 6.17 -8.15
C CYS A 77 -9.24 4.97 -8.37
N HIS A 78 -9.12 4.10 -7.36
CA HIS A 78 -8.17 2.99 -7.34
C HIS A 78 -8.72 1.67 -7.89
N GLY A 79 -10.00 1.62 -8.26
CA GLY A 79 -10.68 0.43 -8.77
C GLY A 79 -11.03 -0.57 -7.69
N LYS A 80 -12.11 -1.33 -7.88
CA LYS A 80 -12.54 -2.38 -6.94
C LYS A 80 -11.57 -3.58 -6.89
N ASP A 81 -10.79 -3.74 -7.95
CA ASP A 81 -9.77 -4.76 -8.15
C ASP A 81 -8.34 -4.23 -7.91
N GLY A 82 -8.20 -3.01 -7.39
CA GLY A 82 -6.92 -2.33 -7.18
C GLY A 82 -6.28 -1.78 -8.46
N LYS A 83 -6.95 -1.93 -9.62
CA LYS A 83 -6.55 -1.32 -10.88
C LYS A 83 -7.09 0.11 -10.96
N PRO A 84 -6.24 1.14 -11.15
CA PRO A 84 -6.70 2.52 -11.14
C PRO A 84 -7.67 2.79 -12.29
N VAL A 85 -8.80 3.41 -11.95
CA VAL A 85 -9.84 3.86 -12.91
C VAL A 85 -9.75 5.35 -13.20
N LYS A 86 -8.97 6.10 -12.42
CA LYS A 86 -8.65 7.51 -12.66
C LYS A 86 -7.15 7.72 -12.86
N ALA A 87 -6.81 8.61 -13.78
CA ALA A 87 -5.43 8.99 -14.03
C ALA A 87 -4.76 9.54 -12.75
N GLY A 88 -3.54 9.08 -12.49
CA GLY A 88 -2.75 9.47 -11.32
C GLY A 88 -3.11 8.74 -10.02
N ALA A 89 -4.13 7.88 -10.00
CA ALA A 89 -4.36 6.97 -8.88
C ALA A 89 -3.28 5.87 -8.87
N ARG A 90 -2.90 5.45 -7.66
CA ARG A 90 -1.91 4.39 -7.44
C ARG A 90 -2.49 3.02 -7.84
N ASP A 91 -1.73 2.22 -8.59
CA ASP A 91 -2.06 0.81 -8.86
C ASP A 91 -1.56 -0.05 -7.71
N PHE A 92 -2.50 -0.57 -6.92
CA PHE A 92 -2.19 -1.36 -5.74
C PHE A 92 -1.75 -2.78 -6.07
N ARG A 93 -1.85 -3.20 -7.33
CA ARG A 93 -1.44 -4.54 -7.79
C ARG A 93 0.05 -4.59 -8.11
N ASN A 94 0.72 -3.45 -8.22
CA ASN A 94 2.17 -3.38 -8.42
C ASN A 94 2.89 -3.69 -7.10
N GLY A 95 3.04 -4.99 -6.81
CA GLY A 95 3.66 -5.48 -5.57
C GLY A 95 5.05 -4.92 -5.31
N ASP A 96 5.91 -4.84 -6.34
CA ASP A 96 7.27 -4.29 -6.22
C ASP A 96 7.23 -2.84 -5.71
N ARG A 97 6.37 -2.01 -6.30
CA ARG A 97 6.18 -0.63 -5.84
C ARG A 97 5.55 -0.58 -4.46
N MET A 98 4.51 -1.38 -4.22
CA MET A 98 3.75 -1.37 -2.95
C MET A 98 4.63 -1.77 -1.78
N SER A 99 5.58 -2.68 -2.00
CA SER A 99 6.52 -3.14 -0.99
C SER A 99 7.49 -2.06 -0.49
N LEU A 100 7.65 -0.95 -1.21
CA LEU A 100 8.52 0.16 -0.82
C LEU A 100 7.94 1.03 0.29
N TYR A 101 6.66 0.88 0.58
CA TYR A 101 5.95 1.67 1.57
C TYR A 101 5.77 0.83 2.84
N SER A 102 6.05 1.40 4.00
CA SER A 102 5.67 0.80 5.28
C SER A 102 4.16 0.91 5.50
N ASP A 103 3.65 0.12 6.45
CA ASP A 103 2.27 0.22 6.90
C ASP A 103 1.94 1.61 7.48
N SER A 104 2.88 2.21 8.21
CA SER A 104 2.78 3.58 8.73
C SER A 104 2.66 4.63 7.63
N VAL A 105 3.38 4.46 6.51
CA VAL A 105 3.27 5.37 5.36
C VAL A 105 1.91 5.23 4.70
N TRP A 106 1.38 4.01 4.53
CA TRP A 106 0.04 3.81 3.98
C TRP A 106 -1.04 4.44 4.85
N PHE A 107 -0.99 4.17 6.14
CA PHE A 107 -1.91 4.75 7.12
C PHE A 107 -1.86 6.28 7.10
N TRP A 108 -0.66 6.87 7.07
CA TRP A 108 -0.47 8.31 6.92
C TRP A 108 -1.08 8.86 5.62
N ARG A 109 -0.88 8.20 4.48
CA ARG A 109 -1.46 8.64 3.19
C ARG A 109 -2.97 8.58 3.17
N ILE A 110 -3.58 7.62 3.85
CA ILE A 110 -5.04 7.58 4.02
C ILE A 110 -5.49 8.71 4.95
N ALA A 111 -4.77 8.95 6.04
CA ALA A 111 -5.12 9.97 7.02
C ALA A 111 -5.06 11.39 6.43
N GLU A 112 -3.94 11.75 5.81
CA GLU A 112 -3.61 13.13 5.40
C GLU A 112 -3.72 13.36 3.88
N GLY A 113 -3.99 12.30 3.12
CA GLY A 113 -3.98 12.36 1.67
C GLY A 113 -2.56 12.45 1.09
N VAL A 114 -2.49 12.81 -0.18
CA VAL A 114 -1.21 13.03 -0.87
C VAL A 114 -1.18 14.45 -1.43
N PRO A 115 -0.32 15.34 -0.89
CA PRO A 115 -0.19 16.71 -1.37
C PRO A 115 0.04 16.78 -2.88
N ASN A 116 -0.53 17.81 -3.52
CA ASN A 116 -0.45 18.03 -4.96
C ASN A 116 -1.05 16.91 -5.84
N THR A 117 -1.97 16.11 -5.28
CA THR A 117 -2.72 15.08 -6.03
C THR A 117 -4.23 15.24 -5.80
N LYS A 118 -5.03 14.32 -6.37
CA LYS A 118 -6.47 14.22 -6.12
C LYS A 118 -6.81 13.35 -4.89
N MET A 119 -5.83 12.71 -4.25
CA MET A 119 -6.04 11.87 -3.07
C MET A 119 -6.24 12.76 -1.84
N LYS A 120 -7.48 12.80 -1.34
CA LYS A 120 -7.90 13.62 -0.20
C LYS A 120 -7.47 12.98 1.13
N ALA A 121 -7.43 13.80 2.17
CA ALA A 121 -7.33 13.36 3.56
C ALA A 121 -8.65 12.73 4.03
N TRP A 122 -8.58 11.65 4.80
CA TRP A 122 -9.76 10.93 5.32
C TRP A 122 -9.86 10.93 6.86
N LYS A 123 -8.90 11.54 7.58
CA LYS A 123 -8.88 11.60 9.07
C LYS A 123 -10.16 12.17 9.70
N SER A 124 -10.90 13.04 9.02
CA SER A 124 -12.16 13.62 9.52
C SER A 124 -13.41 12.79 9.20
N LYS A 125 -13.29 11.75 8.37
CA LYS A 125 -14.41 10.93 7.87
C LYS A 125 -14.30 9.46 8.26
N LEU A 126 -13.11 9.02 8.67
CA LEU A 126 -12.81 7.67 9.09
C LEU A 126 -12.20 7.67 10.49
N SER A 127 -12.62 6.72 11.31
CA SER A 127 -11.92 6.42 12.55
C SER A 127 -10.50 5.90 12.26
N GLU A 128 -9.64 5.89 13.27
CA GLU A 128 -8.34 5.22 13.17
C GLU A 128 -8.48 3.74 12.83
N GLU A 129 -9.42 3.05 13.49
CA GLU A 129 -9.72 1.65 13.26
C GLU A 129 -10.07 1.38 11.79
N ASP A 130 -10.94 2.21 11.21
CA ASP A 130 -11.38 2.06 9.82
C ASP A 130 -10.25 2.30 8.82
N ARG A 131 -9.35 3.24 9.11
CA ARG A 131 -8.18 3.46 8.25
C ARG A 131 -7.23 2.26 8.26
N TRP A 132 -7.05 1.61 9.41
CA TRP A 132 -6.26 0.36 9.46
C TRP A 132 -6.93 -0.79 8.71
N LYS A 133 -8.25 -0.92 8.75
CA LYS A 133 -8.99 -1.89 7.93
C LYS A 133 -8.79 -1.65 6.44
N ILE A 134 -8.77 -0.38 6.01
CA ILE A 134 -8.46 -0.01 4.62
C ILE A 134 -7.03 -0.40 4.27
N VAL A 135 -6.02 -0.12 5.11
CA VAL A 135 -4.63 -0.57 4.90
C VAL A 135 -4.57 -2.09 4.73
N LEU A 136 -5.24 -2.83 5.63
CA LEU A 136 -5.29 -4.29 5.60
C LEU A 136 -5.89 -4.82 4.28
N PHE A 137 -6.97 -4.20 3.80
CA PHE A 137 -7.61 -4.57 2.55
C PHE A 137 -6.80 -4.16 1.31
N GLU A 138 -6.32 -2.93 1.24
CA GLU A 138 -5.51 -2.39 0.13
C GLU A 138 -4.27 -3.25 -0.12
N ARG A 139 -3.64 -3.72 0.97
CA ARG A 139 -2.49 -4.62 0.95
C ARG A 139 -2.75 -5.87 0.13
N ASN A 140 -3.98 -6.38 0.12
CA ASN A 140 -4.31 -7.64 -0.51
C ASN A 140 -4.18 -7.62 -2.05
N PHE A 141 -4.14 -6.45 -2.69
CA PHE A 141 -4.04 -6.36 -4.15
C PHE A 141 -2.65 -6.73 -4.69
N GLY A 142 -1.58 -6.33 -4.00
CA GLY A 142 -0.20 -6.53 -4.47
C GLY A 142 0.70 -7.26 -3.48
N LEU A 143 0.26 -7.42 -2.22
CA LEU A 143 1.04 -7.96 -1.12
C LEU A 143 0.23 -9.00 -0.32
N ALA A 144 -0.70 -9.72 -0.95
CA ALA A 144 -1.50 -10.75 -0.31
C ALA A 144 -0.65 -11.72 0.51
N GLY A 145 -1.09 -11.99 1.74
CA GLY A 145 -0.39 -12.83 2.71
C GLY A 145 0.85 -12.20 3.37
N LYS A 146 1.27 -10.98 3.06
CA LYS A 146 2.47 -10.33 3.65
C LYS A 146 2.19 -9.28 4.73
N GLY A 147 2.66 -9.37 5.96
CA GLY A 147 2.54 -8.25 6.92
C GLY A 147 3.79 -7.38 6.95
N TRP A 148 3.67 -6.12 7.36
CA TRP A 148 4.84 -5.30 7.64
C TRP A 148 5.44 -5.69 9.00
N ASP A 149 6.74 -6.00 9.00
CA ASP A 149 7.52 -6.23 10.21
C ASP A 149 8.33 -4.96 10.53
N PRO A 150 8.01 -4.26 11.64
CA PRO A 150 8.66 -3.01 12.01
C PRO A 150 10.12 -3.20 12.44
N GLU A 151 10.54 -4.40 12.87
CA GLU A 151 11.95 -4.66 13.24
C GLU A 151 12.81 -4.88 11.99
N LYS A 152 12.24 -5.58 11.00
CA LYS A 152 12.95 -5.88 9.73
C LYS A 152 12.81 -4.78 8.68
N HIS A 153 11.93 -3.81 8.92
CA HIS A 153 11.54 -2.79 7.93
C HIS A 153 11.18 -3.41 6.56
N ALA A 154 10.42 -4.50 6.60
CA ALA A 154 10.11 -5.28 5.39
C ALA A 154 8.75 -5.95 5.46
N TRP A 155 8.18 -6.20 4.28
CA TRP A 155 7.00 -7.06 4.12
C TRP A 155 7.40 -8.53 4.16
N VAL A 156 7.02 -9.24 5.21
CA VAL A 156 7.28 -10.67 5.45
C VAL A 156 5.99 -11.47 5.47
N ASP A 157 6.07 -12.79 5.58
CA ASP A 157 4.88 -13.63 5.71
C ASP A 157 4.02 -13.21 6.92
N ALA A 158 2.73 -12.97 6.74
CA ALA A 158 1.85 -12.49 7.79
C ALA A 158 1.61 -13.51 8.91
N ALA A 159 1.62 -14.81 8.61
CA ALA A 159 1.48 -15.83 9.63
C ALA A 159 2.70 -15.81 10.58
N SER A 160 3.89 -15.48 10.06
CA SER A 160 5.10 -15.32 10.88
C SER A 160 5.02 -14.15 11.87
N ILE A 161 4.31 -13.06 11.52
CA ILE A 161 4.09 -11.92 12.41
C ILE A 161 3.02 -12.24 13.46
N SER A 162 1.91 -12.87 13.04
CA SER A 162 0.82 -13.24 13.96
C SER A 162 1.27 -14.26 15.01
N ALA A 163 2.16 -15.20 14.66
CA ALA A 163 2.75 -16.13 15.62
C ALA A 163 3.66 -15.44 16.66
N ALA A 164 4.41 -14.42 16.24
CA ALA A 164 5.26 -13.64 17.14
C ALA A 164 4.43 -12.76 18.09
N GLY A 165 3.35 -12.13 17.60
CA GLY A 165 2.44 -11.34 18.41
C GLY A 165 1.65 -12.16 19.44
N ALA A 166 1.26 -13.39 19.10
CA ALA A 166 0.58 -14.30 20.03
C ALA A 166 1.52 -14.81 21.15
N ALA A 167 2.82 -14.95 20.87
CA ALA A 167 3.82 -15.31 21.87
C ALA A 167 4.20 -14.15 22.81
N ALA A 168 3.98 -12.90 22.39
CA ALA A 168 4.34 -11.69 23.13
C ALA A 168 3.17 -11.05 23.92
N ALA A 169 1.93 -11.51 23.73
CA ALA A 169 0.79 -11.01 24.49
C ALA A 169 0.83 -11.56 25.94
N PRO A 170 0.92 -10.72 26.99
CA PRO A 170 0.69 -11.22 28.34
C PRO A 170 -0.76 -11.71 28.44
N ALA A 171 -0.95 -12.88 29.07
CA ALA A 171 -2.26 -13.43 29.36
C ALA A 171 -3.15 -12.33 29.94
N ALA A 172 -4.25 -12.03 29.25
CA ALA A 172 -5.22 -11.03 29.66
C ALA A 172 -5.59 -11.26 31.14
N ALA A 173 -5.38 -10.23 31.97
CA ALA A 173 -5.84 -10.23 33.34
C ALA A 173 -7.36 -10.52 33.34
N PRO A 174 -7.88 -11.37 34.24
CA PRO A 174 -9.28 -11.72 34.25
C PRO A 174 -10.12 -10.46 34.48
N ALA A 175 -11.16 -10.31 33.65
CA ALA A 175 -12.13 -9.24 33.73
C ALA A 175 -12.72 -9.16 35.15
N GLU A 176 -12.58 -8.00 35.78
CA GLU A 176 -13.23 -7.69 37.04
C GLU A 176 -14.75 -7.63 36.79
N ALA A 177 -15.49 -8.49 37.50
CA ALA A 177 -16.94 -8.58 37.41
C ALA A 177 -17.60 -7.25 37.84
N PRO A 178 -18.70 -6.82 37.20
CA PRO A 178 -19.39 -5.60 37.64
C PRO A 178 -19.98 -5.81 39.03
N ALA A 179 -19.64 -4.90 39.95
CA ALA A 179 -20.22 -4.84 41.28
C ALA A 179 -21.74 -4.65 41.18
N ALA A 180 -22.48 -5.60 41.76
CA ALA A 180 -23.92 -5.49 41.96
C ALA A 180 -24.21 -4.35 42.94
N ALA A 181 -24.96 -3.34 42.51
CA ALA A 181 -25.56 -2.36 43.41
C ALA A 181 -26.80 -2.97 44.09
N PRO A 182 -26.96 -2.86 45.43
CA PRO A 182 -28.05 -3.49 46.14
C PRO A 182 -29.37 -2.72 45.98
N ALA A 183 -30.47 -3.47 45.98
CA ALA A 183 -31.84 -2.98 46.05
C ALA A 183 -32.26 -2.64 47.49
N GLY A 184 -33.08 -1.59 47.64
CA GLY A 184 -33.89 -1.28 48.83
C GLY A 184 -33.41 -0.06 49.62
N LYS A 185 -34.24 0.90 50.04
CA LYS A 185 -35.70 0.97 50.21
C LYS A 185 -36.26 2.31 49.73
#